data_AF-A0A3N5EWC3-F1
#
_entry.id   AF-A0A3N5EWC3-F1
#
_cell.length_a   1.000
_cell.length_b   1.000
_cell.length_c   1.000
_cell.angle_alpha   90.00
_cell.angle_beta   90.00
_cell.angle_gamma   90.00
#
_symmetry.space_group_name_H-M   'P 1'
#
loop_
_entity.id
_entity.type
_entity.pdbx_description
1 polymer ?
#
loop_
_entity_poly.entity_id
_entity_poly.type
_entity_poly.pdbx_seq_one_letter_code
_entity_poly.pdbx_strand_id
1 'polypeptide(L)'
;GTPAYMAPEQLSGHNDEISVRTDVYAIGATLYELLAGRPIFTGEPLSILVQAMRSRPEKPTDVVRKSASKASHDSTKMLTRISKLEGVCLKCLAKDPKERYTSARDVAEELTMVLTAIDSGKETGMVPPQVLEAQERSEIHRIDGHITKFDLETAMDETKVLAKKREGTRVRERLDDRRRQVELMNALRERLVAQLNAQRPSFAVFMIRAEKVQDVEILKATPKKIYLLRKDVAQDIEWSALPAEQVISMAEAVKLNSPEDRLALGILCHHALLAAQALMYLNSLVGTSFEDEARRILASTA
;
A
#
# COMPACT_ATOMS: atom_id res chain seq x y z
N GLY A 1 -26.04 2.18 10.26
CA GLY A 1 -24.87 2.02 11.15
C GLY A 1 -23.96 3.22 11.03
N THR A 2 -23.11 3.46 12.03
CA THR A 2 -22.06 4.49 11.96
C THR A 2 -20.95 3.99 11.01
N PRO A 3 -20.59 4.71 9.93
CA PRO A 3 -19.71 4.21 8.87
C PRO A 3 -18.37 3.62 9.34
N ALA A 4 -17.78 4.16 10.41
CA ALA A 4 -16.51 3.69 10.95
C ALA A 4 -16.53 2.28 11.57
N TYR A 5 -17.73 1.73 11.86
CA TYR A 5 -17.92 0.41 12.47
C TYR A 5 -18.63 -0.57 11.54
N MET A 6 -19.04 -0.12 10.35
CA MET A 6 -19.68 -0.99 9.36
C MET A 6 -18.65 -1.93 8.73
N ALA A 7 -19.03 -3.19 8.59
CA ALA A 7 -18.19 -4.17 7.92
C ALA A 7 -18.17 -3.93 6.39
N PRO A 8 -17.10 -4.32 5.68
CA PRO A 8 -16.98 -4.12 4.23
C PRO A 8 -18.17 -4.66 3.42
N GLU A 9 -18.71 -5.82 3.81
CA GLU A 9 -19.87 -6.44 3.16
C GLU A 9 -21.15 -5.59 3.29
N GLN A 10 -21.32 -4.88 4.41
CA GLN A 10 -22.45 -3.96 4.61
C GLN A 10 -22.34 -2.72 3.72
N LEU A 11 -21.11 -2.28 3.43
CA LEU A 11 -20.84 -1.10 2.60
C LEU A 11 -20.94 -1.41 1.10
N SER A 12 -20.65 -2.64 0.73
CA SER A 12 -20.63 -3.10 -0.67
C SER A 12 -22.04 -3.43 -1.20
N GLY A 13 -23.06 -3.43 -0.33
CA GLY A 13 -24.44 -3.78 -0.71
C GLY A 13 -24.69 -5.28 -0.87
N HIS A 14 -23.74 -6.14 -0.47
CA HIS A 14 -23.88 -7.60 -0.52
C HIS A 14 -24.65 -8.11 0.69
N ASN A 15 -25.97 -7.87 0.69
CA ASN A 15 -26.84 -8.23 1.82
C ASN A 15 -26.80 -9.73 2.16
N ASP A 16 -26.50 -10.58 1.18
CA ASP A 16 -26.42 -12.04 1.34
C ASP A 16 -25.19 -12.49 2.15
N GLU A 17 -24.18 -11.63 2.30
CA GLU A 17 -22.94 -11.91 3.05
C GLU A 17 -23.01 -11.43 4.52
N ILE A 18 -24.06 -10.65 4.85
CA ILE A 18 -24.29 -10.15 6.20
C ILE A 18 -24.62 -11.34 7.11
N SER A 19 -23.83 -11.51 8.16
CA SER A 19 -23.94 -12.65 9.08
C SER A 19 -23.40 -12.31 10.47
N VAL A 20 -23.34 -13.29 11.36
CA VAL A 20 -22.69 -13.16 12.68
C VAL A 20 -21.25 -12.64 12.58
N ARG A 21 -20.57 -12.88 11.45
CA ARG A 21 -19.20 -12.40 11.19
C ARG A 21 -19.14 -10.89 10.93
N THR A 22 -20.25 -10.29 10.51
CA THR A 22 -20.43 -8.84 10.39
C THR A 22 -20.42 -8.20 11.78
N ASP A 23 -21.11 -8.79 12.74
CA ASP A 23 -21.08 -8.33 14.14
C ASP A 23 -19.69 -8.52 14.78
N VAL A 24 -18.98 -9.61 14.43
CA VAL A 24 -17.58 -9.81 14.84
C VAL A 24 -16.67 -8.67 14.35
N TYR A 25 -16.89 -8.15 13.14
CA TYR A 25 -16.16 -6.98 12.65
C TYR A 25 -16.46 -5.73 13.48
N ALA A 26 -17.73 -5.47 13.78
CA ALA A 26 -18.12 -4.35 14.62
C ALA A 26 -17.49 -4.44 16.03
N ILE A 27 -17.44 -5.64 16.62
CA ILE A 27 -16.72 -5.89 17.88
C ILE A 27 -15.23 -5.56 17.72
N GLY A 28 -14.61 -5.98 16.62
CA GLY A 28 -13.22 -5.63 16.29
C GLY A 28 -13.00 -4.12 16.18
N ALA A 29 -13.94 -3.40 15.58
CA ALA A 29 -13.88 -1.95 15.41
C ALA A 29 -13.99 -1.21 16.74
N THR A 30 -14.88 -1.66 17.62
CA THR A 30 -14.98 -1.15 18.98
C THR A 30 -13.70 -1.46 19.78
N LEU A 31 -13.21 -2.69 19.72
CA LEU A 31 -11.96 -3.07 20.40
C LEU A 31 -10.78 -2.25 19.90
N TYR A 32 -10.70 -1.99 18.59
CA TYR A 32 -9.69 -1.14 18.01
C TYR A 32 -9.70 0.25 18.63
N GLU A 33 -10.86 0.89 18.70
CA GLU A 33 -10.99 2.24 19.24
C GLU A 33 -10.60 2.30 20.72
N LEU A 34 -10.95 1.27 21.49
CA LEU A 34 -10.53 1.13 22.89
C LEU A 34 -9.00 1.01 23.02
N LEU A 35 -8.35 0.30 22.10
CA LEU A 35 -6.90 0.10 22.12
C LEU A 35 -6.11 1.29 21.56
N ALA A 36 -6.62 1.92 20.50
CA ALA A 36 -5.93 2.96 19.74
C ALA A 36 -6.33 4.39 20.16
N GLY A 37 -7.41 4.53 20.94
CA GLY A 37 -7.99 5.82 21.34
C GLY A 37 -8.67 6.60 20.21
N ARG A 38 -8.84 5.99 19.04
CA ARG A 38 -9.51 6.57 17.87
C ARG A 38 -10.15 5.48 17.01
N PRO A 39 -11.20 5.80 16.23
CA PRO A 39 -11.75 4.87 15.24
C PRO A 39 -10.69 4.37 14.26
N ILE A 40 -10.96 3.21 13.64
CA ILE A 40 -10.07 2.58 12.66
C ILE A 40 -9.66 3.57 11.57
N PHE A 41 -10.67 4.26 11.03
CA PHE A 41 -10.56 5.23 9.95
C PHE A 41 -11.18 6.57 10.38
N THR A 42 -10.51 7.66 10.04
CA THR A 42 -10.90 9.03 10.39
C THR A 42 -10.84 9.90 9.15
N GLY A 43 -11.77 10.84 9.00
CA GLY A 43 -11.85 11.75 7.85
C GLY A 43 -13.29 11.97 7.41
N GLU A 44 -13.47 12.49 6.20
CA GLU A 44 -14.80 12.70 5.62
C GLU A 44 -15.58 11.38 5.46
N PRO A 45 -16.92 11.39 5.56
CA PRO A 45 -17.74 10.17 5.54
C PRO A 45 -17.47 9.25 4.33
N LEU A 46 -17.35 9.82 3.12
CA LEU A 46 -17.02 9.05 1.90
C LEU A 46 -15.62 8.44 1.95
N SER A 47 -14.66 9.14 2.54
CA SER A 47 -13.29 8.64 2.72
C SER A 47 -13.26 7.47 3.70
N ILE A 48 -14.00 7.55 4.81
CA ILE A 48 -14.14 6.46 5.79
C ILE A 48 -14.72 5.22 5.11
N LEU A 49 -15.73 5.37 4.26
CA LEU A 49 -16.34 4.25 3.54
C LEU A 49 -15.34 3.56 2.58
N VAL A 50 -14.60 4.35 1.80
CA VAL A 50 -13.57 3.82 0.90
C VAL A 50 -12.47 3.10 1.67
N GLN A 51 -12.01 3.67 2.79
CA GLN A 51 -10.99 3.07 3.66
C GLN A 51 -11.51 1.80 4.32
N ALA A 52 -12.77 1.79 4.78
CA ALA A 52 -13.42 0.63 5.35
C ALA A 52 -13.53 -0.53 4.34
N MET A 53 -13.67 -0.26 3.04
CA MET A 53 -13.65 -1.31 2.01
C MET A 53 -12.24 -1.74 1.61
N ARG A 54 -11.29 -0.81 1.47
CA ARG A 54 -10.03 -1.06 0.74
C ARG A 54 -8.77 -0.98 1.59
N SER A 55 -8.79 -0.24 2.70
CA SER A 55 -7.61 0.03 3.52
C SER A 55 -7.50 -0.96 4.67
N ARG A 56 -6.27 -1.29 5.06
CA ARG A 56 -6.01 -2.04 6.29
C ARG A 56 -6.04 -1.10 7.49
N PRO A 57 -6.58 -1.54 8.64
CA PRO A 57 -6.44 -0.81 9.90
C PRO A 57 -4.95 -0.60 10.20
N GLU A 58 -4.58 0.62 10.61
CA GLU A 58 -3.26 0.84 11.22
C GLU A 58 -3.15 0.02 12.50
N LYS A 59 -1.98 -0.48 12.89
CA LYS A 59 -1.88 -1.26 14.13
C LYS A 59 -2.17 -0.38 15.35
N PRO A 60 -3.02 -0.81 16.31
CA PRO A 60 -3.24 -0.06 17.55
C PRO A 60 -1.93 0.29 18.27
N THR A 61 -0.95 -0.62 18.29
CA THR A 61 0.38 -0.35 18.86
C THR A 61 1.11 0.80 18.15
N ASP A 62 1.01 0.90 16.83
CA ASP A 62 1.65 1.96 16.05
C ASP A 62 0.96 3.31 16.24
N VAL A 63 -0.38 3.32 16.32
CA VAL A 63 -1.15 4.53 16.64
C VAL A 63 -0.75 5.07 18.01
N VAL A 64 -0.77 4.22 19.04
CA VAL A 64 -0.45 4.63 20.41
C VAL A 64 1.01 5.08 20.52
N ARG A 65 1.94 4.41 19.83
CA ARG A 65 3.35 4.81 19.79
C ARG A 65 3.56 6.20 19.17
N LYS A 66 2.80 6.54 18.11
CA LYS A 66 2.86 7.87 17.47
C LYS A 66 2.29 8.96 18.37
N SER A 67 1.28 8.64 19.18
CA SER A 67 0.65 9.59 20.11
C SER A 67 1.39 9.74 21.44
N ALA A 68 2.16 8.73 21.86
CA ALA A 68 2.91 8.74 23.11
C ALA A 68 4.18 9.63 23.01
N SER A 69 4.02 10.93 23.24
CA SER A 69 5.16 11.83 23.46
C SER A 69 5.76 11.60 24.86
N LYS A 70 7.04 11.20 24.91
CA LYS A 70 7.85 10.80 26.09
C LYS A 70 7.66 9.37 26.58
N ALA A 71 8.71 8.56 26.39
CA ALA A 71 8.83 7.20 26.90
C ALA A 71 8.95 7.19 28.43
N SER A 72 7.83 6.95 29.12
CA SER A 72 7.81 6.53 30.53
C SER A 72 7.79 5.00 30.63
N HIS A 73 8.22 4.42 31.74
CA HIS A 73 8.14 2.97 31.99
C HIS A 73 6.69 2.45 31.92
N ASP A 74 5.70 3.26 32.29
CA ASP A 74 4.28 2.91 32.20
C ASP A 74 3.78 2.87 30.74
N SER A 75 4.33 3.73 29.87
CA SER A 75 4.06 3.70 28.43
C SER A 75 4.51 2.38 27.79
N THR A 76 5.64 1.82 28.23
CA THR A 76 6.15 0.53 27.73
C THR A 76 5.26 -0.64 28.15
N LYS A 77 4.84 -0.71 29.43
CA LYS A 77 3.93 -1.77 29.92
C LYS A 77 2.57 -1.71 29.23
N MET A 78 2.03 -0.50 29.05
CA MET A 78 0.78 -0.30 28.31
C MET A 78 0.91 -0.80 26.86
N LEU A 79 1.99 -0.44 26.17
CA LEU A 79 2.22 -0.87 24.78
C LEU A 79 2.34 -2.40 24.65
N THR A 80 2.98 -3.07 25.63
CA THR A 80 3.05 -4.54 25.69
C THR A 80 1.69 -5.19 25.92
N ARG A 81 0.79 -4.57 26.69
CA ARG A 81 -0.59 -5.07 26.86
C ARG A 81 -1.40 -4.91 25.58
N ILE A 82 -1.27 -3.76 24.92
CA ILE A 82 -1.94 -3.49 23.64
C ILE A 82 -1.44 -4.46 22.56
N SER A 83 -0.14 -4.74 22.48
CA SER A 83 0.41 -5.65 21.47
C SER A 83 -0.11 -7.09 21.62
N LYS A 84 -0.42 -7.53 22.85
CA LYS A 84 -1.02 -8.84 23.11
C LYS A 84 -2.49 -8.91 22.67
N LEU A 85 -3.26 -7.82 22.81
CA LEU A 85 -4.66 -7.74 22.40
C LEU A 85 -4.83 -7.42 20.90
N GLU A 86 -3.81 -6.86 20.26
CA GLU A 86 -3.80 -6.47 18.84
C GLU A 86 -4.15 -7.64 17.92
N GLY A 87 -3.65 -8.85 18.19
CA GLY A 87 -3.91 -10.02 17.36
C GLY A 87 -5.40 -10.36 17.26
N VAL A 88 -6.11 -10.30 18.40
CA VAL A 88 -7.56 -10.56 18.44
C VAL A 88 -8.31 -9.46 17.69
N CYS A 89 -7.93 -8.20 17.93
CA CYS A 89 -8.50 -7.04 17.26
C CYS A 89 -8.36 -7.12 15.73
N LEU A 90 -7.15 -7.34 15.22
CA LEU A 90 -6.90 -7.38 13.78
C LEU A 90 -7.58 -8.58 13.09
N LYS A 91 -7.72 -9.72 13.78
CA LYS A 91 -8.46 -10.87 13.26
C LYS A 91 -9.95 -10.59 13.15
N CYS A 92 -10.55 -9.88 14.11
CA CYS A 92 -11.94 -9.42 13.99
C CYS A 92 -12.12 -8.46 12.80
N LEU A 93 -11.11 -7.64 12.50
CA LEU A 93 -11.12 -6.63 11.43
C LEU A 93 -10.70 -7.16 10.04
N ALA A 94 -10.57 -8.47 9.87
CA ALA A 94 -10.27 -9.05 8.56
C ALA A 94 -11.34 -8.66 7.53
N LYS A 95 -10.94 -8.38 6.28
CA LYS A 95 -11.88 -7.94 5.25
C LYS A 95 -12.81 -9.08 4.82
N ASP A 96 -12.27 -10.27 4.58
CA ASP A 96 -13.06 -11.47 4.34
C ASP A 96 -13.70 -11.94 5.65
N PRO A 97 -15.05 -12.04 5.73
CA PRO A 97 -15.73 -12.59 6.89
C PRO A 97 -15.21 -13.96 7.34
N LYS A 98 -14.73 -14.82 6.42
CA LYS A 98 -14.23 -16.17 6.72
C LYS A 98 -12.92 -16.17 7.51
N GLU A 99 -12.12 -15.12 7.39
CA GLU A 99 -10.87 -14.95 8.16
C GLU A 99 -11.12 -14.45 9.58
N ARG A 100 -12.35 -13.98 9.87
CA ARG A 100 -12.77 -13.57 11.22
C ARG A 100 -13.11 -14.77 12.09
N TYR A 101 -13.28 -14.51 13.38
CA TYR A 101 -13.87 -15.49 14.29
C TYR A 101 -15.26 -15.91 13.82
N THR A 102 -15.61 -17.17 14.09
CA THR A 102 -16.88 -17.74 13.64
C THR A 102 -18.03 -17.22 14.48
N SER A 103 -17.77 -16.85 15.73
CA SER A 103 -18.76 -16.28 16.62
C SER A 103 -18.15 -15.23 17.57
N ALA A 104 -19.01 -14.39 18.15
CA ALA A 104 -18.61 -13.48 19.23
C ALA A 104 -18.12 -14.24 20.49
N ARG A 105 -18.57 -15.49 20.68
CA ARG A 105 -18.08 -16.36 21.76
C ARG A 105 -16.61 -16.69 21.58
N ASP A 106 -16.19 -17.04 20.36
CA ASP A 106 -14.79 -17.34 20.07
C ASP A 106 -13.89 -16.12 20.34
N VAL A 107 -14.38 -14.92 20.02
CA VAL A 107 -13.69 -13.65 20.34
C VAL A 107 -13.54 -13.49 21.86
N ALA A 108 -14.61 -13.73 22.62
CA ALA A 108 -14.60 -13.60 24.08
C ALA A 108 -13.67 -14.63 24.75
N GLU A 109 -13.65 -15.87 24.27
CA GLU A 109 -12.78 -16.94 24.76
C GLU A 109 -11.30 -16.57 24.53
N GLU A 110 -10.94 -16.13 23.32
CA GLU A 110 -9.58 -15.69 23.02
C GLU A 110 -9.17 -14.46 23.84
N LEU A 111 -10.04 -13.44 23.95
CA LEU A 111 -9.76 -12.25 24.78
C LEU A 111 -9.52 -12.63 26.23
N THR A 112 -10.32 -13.55 26.78
CA THR A 112 -10.17 -14.02 28.17
C THR A 112 -8.82 -14.73 28.34
N MET A 113 -8.43 -15.57 27.39
CA MET A 113 -7.12 -16.23 27.40
C MET A 113 -5.97 -15.21 27.36
N VAL A 114 -6.06 -14.21 26.48
CA VAL A 114 -5.02 -13.18 26.36
C VAL A 114 -4.95 -12.31 27.63
N LEU A 115 -6.08 -11.90 28.19
CA LEU A 115 -6.13 -11.08 29.41
C LEU A 115 -5.59 -11.85 30.62
N THR A 116 -5.98 -13.11 30.79
CA THR A 116 -5.43 -13.96 31.87
C THR A 116 -3.92 -14.19 31.74
N ALA A 117 -3.41 -14.31 30.51
CA ALA A 117 -1.97 -14.37 30.25
C ALA A 117 -1.25 -13.03 30.53
N ILE A 118 -1.91 -11.88 30.33
CA ILE A 118 -1.40 -10.56 30.71
C ILE A 118 -1.32 -10.44 32.24
N ASP A 119 -2.38 -10.81 32.94
CA ASP A 119 -2.52 -10.61 34.39
C ASP A 119 -1.67 -11.57 35.22
N SER A 120 -1.47 -12.79 34.73
CA SER A 120 -0.65 -13.81 35.42
C SER A 120 0.86 -13.54 35.36
N GLY A 121 1.31 -12.48 34.66
CA GLY A 121 2.73 -12.13 34.55
C GLY A 121 3.60 -13.21 33.89
N LYS A 122 2.98 -14.26 33.33
CA LYS A 122 3.67 -15.30 32.59
C LYS A 122 4.18 -14.67 31.30
N GLU A 123 5.46 -14.32 31.30
CA GLU A 123 6.27 -14.17 30.09
C GLU A 123 6.43 -15.53 29.42
N THR A 124 5.33 -16.16 29.01
CA THR A 124 5.39 -17.29 28.09
C THR A 124 5.39 -16.71 26.70
N GLY A 125 6.61 -16.57 26.15
CA GLY A 125 6.81 -16.56 24.71
C GLY A 125 6.22 -17.84 24.15
N MET A 126 5.03 -17.74 23.57
CA MET A 126 4.50 -18.70 22.60
C MET A 126 3.36 -18.03 21.86
N VAL A 127 3.69 -17.31 20.79
CA VAL A 127 2.76 -17.22 19.65
C VAL A 127 2.71 -18.64 19.08
N PRO A 128 1.54 -19.29 18.96
CA PRO A 128 1.46 -20.65 18.44
C PRO A 128 2.19 -20.76 17.09
N PRO A 129 3.01 -21.81 16.83
CA PRO A 129 3.77 -21.96 15.59
C PRO A 129 2.91 -21.88 14.32
N GLN A 130 1.62 -22.17 14.44
CA GLN A 130 0.66 -22.11 13.34
C GLN A 130 0.26 -20.68 12.93
N VAL A 131 0.52 -19.67 13.78
CA VAL A 131 0.24 -18.25 13.48
C VAL A 131 1.50 -17.54 12.94
N LEU A 132 2.69 -17.98 13.35
CA LEU A 132 3.97 -17.49 12.81
C LEU A 132 4.31 -18.13 11.46
N GLU A 133 4.09 -19.42 11.24
CA GLU A 133 4.41 -20.06 9.95
C GLU A 133 3.47 -19.61 8.81
N ALA A 134 2.26 -19.12 9.13
CA ALA A 134 1.36 -18.45 8.19
C ALA A 134 1.77 -16.99 7.89
N GLN A 135 2.53 -16.35 8.80
CA GLN A 135 3.03 -14.98 8.66
C GLN A 135 4.47 -14.91 8.11
N GLU A 136 5.33 -15.90 8.37
CA GLU A 136 6.74 -15.93 7.93
C GLU A 136 6.87 -16.28 6.43
N ARG A 137 5.89 -17.00 5.84
CA ARG A 137 5.78 -17.11 4.37
C ARG A 137 5.52 -15.76 3.69
N SER A 138 5.08 -14.74 4.43
CA SER A 138 4.86 -13.38 3.93
C SER A 138 6.06 -12.44 4.11
N GLU A 139 7.14 -12.88 4.77
CA GLU A 139 8.28 -12.02 5.14
C GLU A 139 9.48 -12.05 4.17
N ILE A 140 9.50 -12.89 3.14
CA ILE A 140 10.62 -12.94 2.17
C ILE A 140 10.54 -11.83 1.08
N HIS A 141 9.55 -10.93 1.09
CA HIS A 141 9.53 -9.79 0.15
C HIS A 141 9.24 -8.43 0.81
N ARG A 142 10.01 -8.09 1.84
CA ARG A 142 10.38 -6.69 2.08
C ARG A 142 11.57 -6.35 1.17
N ILE A 143 11.48 -5.33 0.31
CA ILE A 143 12.56 -4.35 -0.04
C ILE A 143 12.03 -3.31 -1.06
N ASP A 144 12.07 -2.04 -0.63
CA ASP A 144 12.14 -0.79 -1.41
C ASP A 144 11.04 -0.41 -2.39
N GLY A 145 9.94 0.01 -1.76
CA GLY A 145 8.99 0.96 -2.32
C GLY A 145 9.69 2.19 -2.88
N HIS A 146 9.36 2.49 -4.13
CA HIS A 146 8.90 3.82 -4.53
C HIS A 146 8.95 4.03 -6.05
N ILE A 147 9.52 3.09 -6.80
CA ILE A 147 9.36 3.05 -8.27
C ILE A 147 8.76 1.71 -8.75
N THR A 148 8.65 0.73 -7.85
CA THR A 148 7.89 -0.52 -8.03
C THR A 148 6.38 -0.34 -7.87
N LYS A 149 5.90 0.79 -7.35
CA LYS A 149 4.50 0.93 -6.91
C LYS A 149 3.53 1.35 -8.00
N PHE A 150 4.00 1.54 -9.23
CA PHE A 150 3.07 1.91 -10.28
C PHE A 150 2.24 0.73 -10.79
N ASP A 151 2.66 -0.51 -10.50
CA ASP A 151 2.02 -1.67 -11.09
C ASP A 151 2.42 -3.00 -10.44
N LEU A 152 2.04 -3.27 -9.20
CA LEU A 152 2.23 -4.62 -8.64
C LEU A 152 1.05 -5.16 -7.83
N GLU A 153 0.24 -4.31 -7.20
CA GLU A 153 -0.83 -4.80 -6.33
C GLU A 153 -2.02 -5.39 -7.11
N THR A 154 -2.32 -4.90 -8.32
CA THR A 154 -3.45 -5.43 -9.14
C THR A 154 -3.15 -6.80 -9.75
N ALA A 155 -1.90 -7.12 -10.05
CA ALA A 155 -1.56 -8.32 -10.81
C ALA A 155 -1.22 -9.54 -9.95
N MET A 156 -1.03 -9.37 -8.64
CA MET A 156 -0.73 -10.48 -7.74
C MET A 156 -1.98 -11.12 -7.13
N ASP A 157 -3.17 -10.56 -7.36
CA ASP A 157 -4.43 -11.11 -6.80
C ASP A 157 -5.13 -12.13 -7.74
N GLU A 158 -4.82 -12.15 -9.04
CA GLU A 158 -5.29 -13.20 -9.96
C GLU A 158 -4.63 -14.57 -9.73
N THR A 159 -3.59 -14.63 -8.89
CA THR A 159 -2.86 -15.86 -8.59
C THR A 159 -3.66 -16.88 -7.77
N LYS A 160 -4.82 -16.49 -7.20
CA LYS A 160 -5.63 -17.36 -6.33
C LYS A 160 -6.72 -18.19 -7.02
N VAL A 161 -6.94 -18.06 -8.33
CA VAL A 161 -8.09 -18.72 -9.01
C VAL A 161 -7.71 -19.93 -9.86
N LEU A 162 -6.47 -20.45 -9.76
CA LEU A 162 -6.12 -21.70 -10.46
C LEU A 162 -6.68 -22.94 -9.75
N ALA A 163 -7.94 -23.24 -10.01
CA ALA A 163 -8.48 -24.58 -9.89
C ALA A 163 -9.56 -24.87 -10.96
N LYS A 164 -9.21 -24.82 -12.26
CA LYS A 164 -9.78 -25.73 -13.27
C LYS A 164 -8.97 -25.81 -14.57
N LYS A 165 -8.58 -27.05 -14.92
CA LYS A 165 -7.71 -27.45 -16.03
C LYS A 165 -8.27 -27.04 -17.41
N ARG A 166 -7.74 -25.96 -17.98
CA ARG A 166 -7.56 -25.65 -19.43
C ARG A 166 -7.02 -24.22 -19.66
N GLU A 167 -6.96 -23.38 -18.62
CA GLU A 167 -6.45 -22.00 -18.63
C GLU A 167 -4.93 -21.81 -18.43
N GLY A 168 -4.17 -22.89 -18.21
CA GLY A 168 -2.76 -22.82 -17.78
C GLY A 168 -1.80 -22.09 -18.74
N THR A 169 -2.08 -22.08 -20.05
CA THR A 169 -1.25 -21.37 -21.04
C THR A 169 -1.47 -19.85 -20.97
N ARG A 170 -2.73 -19.41 -20.86
CA ARG A 170 -3.10 -17.98 -20.79
C ARG A 170 -2.66 -17.33 -19.48
N VAL A 171 -2.70 -18.08 -18.37
CA VAL A 171 -2.21 -17.58 -17.08
C VAL A 171 -0.68 -17.42 -17.06
N ARG A 172 0.05 -18.33 -17.72
CA ARG A 172 1.51 -18.23 -17.85
C ARG A 172 1.92 -17.01 -18.67
N GLU A 173 1.26 -16.79 -19.81
CA GLU A 173 1.47 -15.61 -20.65
C GLU A 173 1.22 -14.29 -19.89
N ARG A 174 0.14 -14.20 -19.10
CA ARG A 174 -0.15 -13.01 -18.27
C ARG A 174 0.90 -12.75 -17.18
N LEU A 175 1.39 -13.80 -16.54
CA LEU A 175 2.42 -13.68 -15.49
C LEU A 175 3.77 -13.24 -16.08
N ASP A 176 4.13 -13.77 -17.24
CA ASP A 176 5.35 -13.38 -17.96
C ASP A 176 5.26 -11.91 -18.43
N ASP A 177 4.11 -11.48 -18.94
CA ASP A 177 3.87 -10.08 -19.32
C ASP A 177 3.94 -9.14 -18.11
N ARG A 178 3.37 -9.54 -16.95
CA ARG A 178 3.49 -8.72 -15.74
C ARG A 178 4.92 -8.61 -15.24
N ARG A 179 5.67 -9.72 -15.23
CA ARG A 179 7.09 -9.70 -14.83
C ARG A 179 7.88 -8.71 -15.71
N ARG A 180 7.67 -8.73 -17.02
CA ARG A 180 8.31 -7.79 -17.96
C ARG A 180 8.00 -6.34 -17.62
N GLN A 181 6.74 -6.01 -17.30
CA GLN A 181 6.36 -4.65 -16.90
C GLN A 181 7.10 -4.18 -15.64
N VAL A 182 7.22 -5.04 -14.64
CA VAL A 182 7.94 -4.73 -13.39
C VAL A 182 9.43 -4.50 -13.63
N GLU A 183 10.04 -5.33 -14.46
CA GLU A 183 11.45 -5.20 -14.83
C GLU A 183 11.71 -3.86 -15.56
N LEU A 184 10.84 -3.49 -16.51
CA LEU A 184 10.92 -2.21 -17.23
C LEU A 184 10.84 -1.00 -16.28
N MET A 185 9.91 -1.03 -15.33
CA MET A 185 9.75 0.04 -14.35
C MET A 185 10.95 0.20 -13.41
N ASN A 186 11.54 -0.92 -12.99
CA ASN A 186 12.77 -0.89 -12.21
C ASN A 186 13.96 -0.40 -13.04
N ALA A 187 14.04 -0.75 -14.33
CA ALA A 187 15.08 -0.20 -15.20
C ALA A 187 14.94 1.33 -15.36
N LEU A 188 13.71 1.83 -15.56
CA LEU A 188 13.43 3.27 -15.61
C LEU A 188 13.86 3.96 -14.30
N ARG A 189 13.56 3.34 -13.14
CA ARG A 189 13.98 3.84 -11.82
C ARG A 189 15.46 4.13 -11.76
N GLU A 190 16.24 3.11 -12.08
CA GLU A 190 17.68 3.13 -11.93
C GLU A 190 18.28 4.17 -12.85
N ARG A 191 17.79 4.24 -14.08
CA ARG A 191 18.17 5.26 -15.06
C ARG A 191 17.84 6.66 -14.57
N LEU A 192 16.63 6.88 -14.05
CA LEU A 192 16.21 8.18 -13.53
C LEU A 192 17.08 8.62 -12.34
N VAL A 193 17.31 7.74 -11.37
CA VAL A 193 18.19 8.01 -10.22
C VAL A 193 19.60 8.37 -10.69
N ALA A 194 20.17 7.61 -11.62
CA ALA A 194 21.49 7.87 -12.16
C ALA A 194 21.55 9.24 -12.85
N GLN A 195 20.58 9.54 -13.71
CA GLN A 195 20.54 10.81 -14.46
C GLN A 195 20.28 12.03 -13.56
N LEU A 196 19.43 11.92 -12.55
CA LEU A 196 19.21 12.98 -11.57
C LEU A 196 20.47 13.29 -10.77
N ASN A 197 21.22 12.26 -10.37
CA ASN A 197 22.48 12.45 -9.66
C ASN A 197 23.56 13.08 -10.56
N ALA A 198 23.55 12.75 -11.85
CA ALA A 198 24.51 13.27 -12.82
C ALA A 198 24.21 14.72 -13.20
N GLN A 199 22.94 15.08 -13.41
CA GLN A 199 22.54 16.37 -13.96
C GLN A 199 22.09 17.38 -12.91
N ARG A 200 21.64 16.93 -11.73
CA ARG A 200 21.11 17.75 -10.62
C ARG A 200 20.21 18.89 -11.10
N PRO A 201 19.09 18.56 -11.78
CA PRO A 201 18.23 19.59 -12.36
C PRO A 201 17.62 20.46 -11.26
N SER A 202 17.30 21.70 -11.63
CA SER A 202 16.55 22.63 -10.80
C SER A 202 15.17 22.92 -11.39
N PHE A 203 14.21 23.23 -10.52
CA PHE A 203 12.81 23.47 -10.86
C PHE A 203 12.34 24.76 -10.21
N ALA A 204 11.80 25.68 -11.01
CA ALA A 204 11.21 26.92 -10.51
C ALA A 204 9.96 26.66 -9.65
N VAL A 205 9.17 25.65 -10.03
CA VAL A 205 8.00 25.16 -9.29
C VAL A 205 8.07 23.65 -9.22
N PHE A 206 7.87 23.11 -8.02
CA PHE A 206 7.94 21.68 -7.72
C PHE A 206 6.79 21.29 -6.79
N MET A 207 6.18 20.12 -7.01
CA MET A 207 5.03 19.66 -6.24
C MET A 207 5.41 18.57 -5.24
N ILE A 208 5.06 18.76 -3.97
CA ILE A 208 5.26 17.76 -2.90
C ILE A 208 3.94 17.62 -2.13
N ARG A 209 3.33 16.43 -2.13
CA ARG A 209 2.03 16.18 -1.43
C ARG A 209 0.95 17.23 -1.73
N ALA A 210 0.83 17.65 -2.99
CA ALA A 210 -0.05 18.72 -3.46
C ALA A 210 0.30 20.15 -2.97
N GLU A 211 1.42 20.35 -2.28
CA GLU A 211 1.95 21.67 -1.96
C GLU A 211 2.93 22.15 -3.03
N LYS A 212 2.78 23.42 -3.43
CA LYS A 212 3.69 24.10 -4.35
C LYS A 212 4.93 24.59 -3.61
N VAL A 213 6.08 24.19 -4.09
CA VAL A 213 7.39 24.58 -3.59
C VAL A 213 8.14 25.30 -4.72
N GLN A 214 8.82 26.39 -4.37
CA GLN A 214 9.56 27.22 -5.33
C GLN A 214 11.06 27.00 -5.18
N ASP A 215 11.78 27.15 -6.29
CA ASP A 215 13.24 27.15 -6.38
C ASP A 215 13.86 25.92 -5.72
N VAL A 216 13.61 24.77 -6.34
CA VAL A 216 14.05 23.46 -5.84
C VAL A 216 15.19 22.93 -6.69
N GLU A 217 16.29 22.55 -6.05
CA GLU A 217 17.40 21.82 -6.69
C GLU A 217 17.43 20.37 -6.21
N ILE A 218 17.58 19.42 -7.15
CA ILE A 218 17.81 18.01 -6.80
C ILE A 218 19.28 17.80 -6.45
N LEU A 219 19.59 17.67 -5.16
CA LEU A 219 20.96 17.42 -4.70
C LEU A 219 21.41 15.99 -4.95
N LYS A 220 20.50 15.04 -4.66
CA LYS A 220 20.77 13.61 -4.73
C LYS A 220 19.46 12.84 -4.86
N ALA A 221 19.49 11.74 -5.60
CA ALA A 221 18.43 10.76 -5.67
C ALA A 221 18.96 9.37 -5.27
N THR A 222 18.09 8.58 -4.67
CA THR A 222 18.31 7.16 -4.34
C THR A 222 17.06 6.38 -4.75
N PRO A 223 17.11 5.05 -4.82
CA PRO A 223 15.92 4.24 -5.11
C PRO A 223 14.72 4.46 -4.18
N LYS A 224 14.93 4.99 -2.97
CA LYS A 224 13.88 5.24 -1.96
C LYS A 224 13.52 6.71 -1.76
N LYS A 225 14.49 7.60 -1.88
CA LYS A 225 14.35 9.02 -1.51
C LYS A 225 15.03 9.95 -2.48
N ILE A 226 14.52 11.17 -2.55
CA ILE A 226 15.12 12.31 -3.23
C ILE A 226 15.45 13.36 -2.17
N TYR A 227 16.63 13.96 -2.32
CA TYR A 227 17.15 15.02 -1.47
C TYR A 227 17.09 16.32 -2.26
N LEU A 228 16.38 17.29 -1.72
CA LEU A 228 16.07 18.56 -2.32
C LEU A 228 16.72 19.69 -1.53
N LEU A 229 17.12 20.76 -2.22
CA LEU A 229 17.48 22.02 -1.63
C LEU A 229 16.41 23.06 -1.99
N ARG A 230 15.89 23.77 -0.98
CA ARG A 230 14.94 24.87 -1.16
C ARG A 230 15.28 26.00 -0.20
N LYS A 231 15.55 27.22 -0.70
CA LYS A 231 15.90 28.39 0.14
C LYS A 231 16.95 28.04 1.21
N ASP A 232 18.00 27.35 0.81
CA ASP A 232 19.10 26.85 1.67
C ASP A 232 18.72 25.81 2.73
N VAL A 233 17.49 25.30 2.72
CA VAL A 233 17.03 24.19 3.57
C VAL A 233 17.07 22.89 2.77
N ALA A 234 17.88 21.94 3.25
CA ALA A 234 17.90 20.59 2.71
C ALA A 234 16.74 19.77 3.28
N GLN A 235 16.01 19.07 2.41
CA GLN A 235 14.90 18.22 2.78
C GLN A 235 14.97 16.90 2.02
N ASP A 236 14.74 15.78 2.70
CA ASP A 236 14.57 14.48 2.05
C ASP A 236 13.09 14.11 1.92
N ILE A 237 12.74 13.50 0.80
CA ILE A 237 11.37 13.15 0.44
C ILE A 237 11.36 11.75 -0.15
N GLU A 238 10.43 10.92 0.29
CA GLU A 238 10.17 9.62 -0.32
C GLU A 238 9.46 9.77 -1.66
N TRP A 239 9.74 8.93 -2.67
CA TRP A 239 9.08 9.17 -3.97
C TRP A 239 7.57 9.00 -3.93
N SER A 240 6.99 8.23 -3.00
CA SER A 240 5.52 8.18 -2.84
C SER A 240 4.88 9.51 -2.44
N ALA A 241 5.66 10.47 -1.94
CA ALA A 241 5.18 11.79 -1.62
C ALA A 241 5.13 12.72 -2.85
N LEU A 242 5.68 12.28 -3.98
CA LEU A 242 5.67 13.02 -5.24
C LEU A 242 4.48 12.57 -6.10
N PRO A 243 3.75 13.52 -6.71
CA PRO A 243 2.72 13.19 -7.68
C PRO A 243 3.37 12.67 -8.98
N ALA A 244 2.64 11.88 -9.77
CA ALA A 244 3.15 11.24 -10.99
C ALA A 244 3.67 12.28 -11.99
N GLU A 245 3.00 13.42 -12.08
CA GLU A 245 3.38 14.58 -12.89
C GLU A 245 4.80 15.05 -12.57
N GLN A 246 5.19 15.04 -11.29
CA GLN A 246 6.52 15.48 -10.89
C GLN A 246 7.60 14.48 -11.30
N VAL A 247 7.30 13.18 -11.20
CA VAL A 247 8.20 12.11 -11.67
C VAL A 247 8.42 12.21 -13.19
N ILE A 248 7.34 12.49 -13.93
CA ILE A 248 7.39 12.72 -15.38
C ILE A 248 8.24 13.94 -15.71
N SER A 249 7.99 15.09 -15.06
CA SER A 249 8.79 16.31 -15.25
C SER A 249 10.27 16.09 -14.94
N MET A 250 10.59 15.26 -13.96
CA MET A 250 11.97 14.90 -13.63
C MET A 250 12.61 14.05 -14.73
N ALA A 251 11.91 13.07 -15.28
CA ALA A 251 12.40 12.25 -16.39
C ALA A 251 12.65 13.09 -17.66
N GLU A 252 11.75 14.03 -17.96
CA GLU A 252 11.89 14.96 -19.08
C GLU A 252 13.07 15.92 -18.90
N ALA A 253 13.22 16.49 -17.69
CA ALA A 253 14.32 17.40 -17.36
C ALA A 253 15.69 16.76 -17.56
N VAL A 254 15.81 15.45 -17.26
CA VAL A 254 17.06 14.70 -17.45
C VAL A 254 17.12 13.95 -18.78
N LYS A 255 16.19 14.22 -19.70
CA LYS A 255 16.12 13.73 -21.08
C LYS A 255 16.03 12.20 -21.22
N LEU A 256 15.36 11.51 -20.30
CA LEU A 256 15.04 10.08 -20.47
C LEU A 256 13.92 9.91 -21.50
N ASN A 257 14.28 9.45 -22.69
CA ASN A 257 13.39 9.42 -23.85
C ASN A 257 13.56 8.20 -24.74
N SER A 258 14.23 7.14 -24.27
CA SER A 258 14.35 5.89 -25.05
C SER A 258 12.98 5.21 -25.21
N PRO A 259 12.80 4.34 -26.20
CA PRO A 259 11.52 3.62 -26.38
C PRO A 259 11.07 2.88 -25.10
N GLU A 260 12.01 2.29 -24.36
CA GLU A 260 11.77 1.66 -23.06
C GLU A 260 11.28 2.67 -22.01
N ASP A 261 11.93 3.83 -21.91
CA ASP A 261 11.54 4.88 -20.97
C ASP A 261 10.13 5.40 -21.30
N ARG A 262 9.81 5.58 -22.58
CA ARG A 262 8.49 6.04 -23.03
C ARG A 262 7.41 5.00 -22.76
N LEU A 263 7.69 3.71 -22.94
CA LEU A 263 6.76 2.66 -22.55
C LEU A 263 6.49 2.71 -21.04
N ALA A 264 7.56 2.78 -20.23
CA ALA A 264 7.44 2.84 -18.78
C ALA A 264 6.73 4.11 -18.29
N LEU A 265 6.97 5.28 -18.91
CA LEU A 265 6.25 6.53 -18.63
C LEU A 265 4.79 6.46 -19.09
N GLY A 266 4.51 5.82 -20.22
CA GLY A 266 3.14 5.58 -20.70
C GLY A 266 2.35 4.70 -19.73
N ILE A 267 2.98 3.61 -19.26
CA ILE A 267 2.47 2.80 -18.15
C ILE A 267 2.26 3.69 -16.92
N LEU A 268 3.26 4.51 -16.52
CA LEU A 268 3.22 5.49 -15.42
C LEU A 268 2.12 6.57 -15.56
N CYS A 269 1.64 6.85 -16.75
CA CYS A 269 0.54 7.80 -16.91
C CYS A 269 -0.81 7.09 -16.80
N HIS A 270 -0.89 5.85 -17.31
CA HIS A 270 -2.10 5.06 -17.32
C HIS A 270 -2.68 4.83 -15.91
N HIS A 271 -1.90 4.28 -14.97
CA HIS A 271 -2.42 3.99 -13.61
C HIS A 271 -2.61 5.23 -12.74
N ALA A 272 -2.04 6.36 -13.13
CA ALA A 272 -2.21 7.66 -12.49
C ALA A 272 -3.46 8.37 -13.03
N LEU A 273 -4.18 7.72 -13.96
CA LEU A 273 -5.36 8.24 -14.65
C LEU A 273 -5.04 9.51 -15.46
N LEU A 274 -3.79 9.66 -15.91
CA LEU A 274 -3.32 10.74 -16.78
C LEU A 274 -3.43 10.31 -18.25
N ALA A 275 -4.68 10.10 -18.70
CA ALA A 275 -4.96 9.47 -20.00
C ALA A 275 -4.32 10.20 -21.20
N ALA A 276 -4.29 11.52 -21.20
CA ALA A 276 -3.71 12.31 -22.29
C ALA A 276 -2.19 12.11 -22.41
N GLN A 277 -1.47 12.12 -21.29
CA GLN A 277 -0.03 11.86 -21.25
C GLN A 277 0.29 10.41 -21.58
N ALA A 278 -0.54 9.47 -21.11
CA ALA A 278 -0.41 8.05 -21.47
C ALA A 278 -0.49 7.86 -22.98
N LEU A 279 -1.51 8.45 -23.62
CA LEU A 279 -1.67 8.44 -25.08
C LEU A 279 -0.45 9.04 -25.80
N MET A 280 0.09 10.15 -25.30
CA MET A 280 1.25 10.81 -25.90
C MET A 280 2.48 9.89 -25.94
N TYR A 281 2.85 9.27 -24.82
CA TYR A 281 4.03 8.41 -24.77
C TYR A 281 3.82 7.08 -25.52
N LEU A 282 2.64 6.47 -25.37
CA LEU A 282 2.35 5.16 -25.99
C LEU A 282 2.18 5.26 -27.51
N ASN A 283 1.55 6.31 -28.03
CA ASN A 283 1.45 6.51 -29.49
C ASN A 283 2.82 6.75 -30.14
N SER A 284 3.80 7.25 -29.40
CA SER A 284 5.16 7.45 -29.92
C SER A 284 5.93 6.15 -30.17
N LEU A 285 5.38 5.00 -29.77
CA LEU A 285 5.99 3.67 -29.88
C LEU A 285 5.52 2.88 -31.11
N VAL A 286 4.66 3.46 -31.96
CA VAL A 286 4.25 2.85 -33.23
C VAL A 286 5.48 2.61 -34.11
N GLY A 287 5.62 1.39 -34.64
CA GLY A 287 6.77 0.96 -35.44
C GLY A 287 7.97 0.45 -34.61
N THR A 288 7.87 0.38 -33.28
CA THR A 288 8.92 -0.16 -32.41
C THR A 288 8.61 -1.58 -31.94
N SER A 289 9.58 -2.28 -31.34
CA SER A 289 9.37 -3.59 -30.71
C SER A 289 8.36 -3.57 -29.55
N PHE A 290 7.97 -2.39 -29.08
CA PHE A 290 7.02 -2.18 -27.99
C PHE A 290 5.60 -1.82 -28.49
N GLU A 291 5.38 -1.74 -29.79
CA GLU A 291 4.11 -1.30 -30.39
C GLU A 291 2.93 -2.16 -29.92
N ASP A 292 3.07 -3.48 -29.90
CA ASP A 292 2.00 -4.40 -29.49
C ASP A 292 1.61 -4.20 -28.02
N GLU A 293 2.60 -3.99 -27.15
CA GLU A 293 2.36 -3.75 -25.72
C GLU A 293 1.72 -2.37 -25.50
N ALA A 294 2.19 -1.34 -26.21
CA ALA A 294 1.59 -0.01 -26.17
C ALA A 294 0.13 -0.04 -26.63
N ARG A 295 -0.19 -0.79 -27.71
CA ARG A 295 -1.57 -0.99 -28.18
C ARG A 295 -2.45 -1.69 -27.15
N ARG A 296 -1.94 -2.72 -26.47
CA ARG A 296 -2.69 -3.42 -25.40
C ARG A 296 -3.06 -2.46 -24.27
N ILE A 297 -2.12 -1.63 -23.82
CA ILE A 297 -2.36 -0.66 -22.75
C ILE A 297 -3.34 0.44 -23.22
N LEU A 298 -3.21 0.90 -24.45
CA LEU A 298 -4.15 1.89 -25.01
C LEU A 298 -5.58 1.35 -25.13
N ALA A 299 -5.73 0.05 -25.41
CA ALA A 299 -7.03 -0.61 -25.44
C ALA A 299 -7.67 -0.74 -24.05
N SER A 300 -6.88 -0.73 -22.95
CA SER A 300 -7.41 -0.74 -21.58
C SER A 300 -7.69 0.65 -21.01
N THR A 301 -7.18 1.72 -21.63
CA THR A 301 -7.48 3.11 -21.26
C THR A 301 -8.79 3.67 -21.82
N ALA A 302 -9.33 3.07 -22.89
CA ALA A 302 -10.50 3.56 -23.62
C ALA A 302 -11.82 3.04 -23.06
#